data_AF-A0A067GUP1-F1
#
_entry.id   AF-A0A067GUP1-F1
#
_cell.length_a   1.000
_cell.length_b   1.000
_cell.length_c   1.000
_cell.angle_alpha   90.00
_cell.angle_beta   90.00
_cell.angle_gamma   90.00
#
_symmetry.space_group_name_H-M   'P 1'
#
loop_
_entity.id
_entity.type
_entity.pdbx_description
1 polymer ?
#
loop_
_entity_poly.entity_id
_entity_poly.type
_entity_poly.pdbx_seq_one_letter_code
_entity_poly.pdbx_strand_id
1 'polypeptide(L)'
;MVVQYIVKNRETFEPFIEDDVPFDEYCQSMETDGTWAGHMELQAASLVTHSNICIHRHMSPRWYIRNFDYHEARMIHLSYHDGEHYNGVRLKEDSCIGSARPIIIKADADISAASIQSKTVTSKLKGAAGIINAGSIKLVMAGSGCENSEKVEEVLLQVGGDVDAAIEFLIAEQGTEEYSVKKQ
;
A
#
# COMPACT_ATOMS: atom_id res chain seq x y z
N MET A 1 6.41 -14.51 -20.86
CA MET A 1 5.22 -13.99 -20.16
C MET A 1 5.56 -12.76 -19.30
N VAL A 2 6.43 -12.89 -18.29
CA VAL A 2 6.83 -11.76 -17.41
C VAL A 2 7.64 -10.71 -18.17
N VAL A 3 8.74 -11.09 -18.84
CA VAL A 3 9.56 -10.15 -19.61
C VAL A 3 8.74 -9.45 -20.71
N GLN A 4 7.90 -10.18 -21.43
CA GLN A 4 6.97 -9.59 -22.40
C GLN A 4 6.03 -8.53 -21.80
N TYR A 5 5.63 -8.69 -20.54
CA TYR A 5 4.84 -7.69 -19.84
C TYR A 5 5.69 -6.47 -19.48
N ILE A 6 6.92 -6.68 -19.02
CA ILE A 6 7.89 -5.61 -18.74
C ILE A 6 8.14 -4.77 -20.00
N VAL A 7 8.46 -5.42 -21.13
CA VAL A 7 8.68 -4.76 -22.44
C VAL A 7 7.48 -3.90 -22.86
N LYS A 8 6.25 -4.42 -22.69
CA LYS A 8 5.03 -3.67 -23.05
C LYS A 8 4.74 -2.48 -22.13
N ASN A 9 5.31 -2.46 -20.94
CA ASN A 9 5.07 -1.43 -19.92
C ASN A 9 6.40 -0.74 -19.53
N ARG A 10 7.27 -0.51 -20.52
CA ARG A 10 8.63 0.03 -20.34
C ARG A 10 8.69 1.21 -19.37
N GLU A 11 7.86 2.22 -19.55
CA GLU A 11 7.84 3.43 -18.70
C GLU A 11 7.64 3.13 -17.21
N THR A 12 6.96 2.03 -16.87
CA THR A 12 6.73 1.62 -15.48
C THR A 12 7.94 0.88 -14.89
N PHE A 13 8.67 0.11 -15.70
CA PHE A 13 9.68 -0.81 -15.21
C PHE A 13 11.12 -0.32 -15.42
N GLU A 14 11.38 0.43 -16.49
CA GLU A 14 12.70 0.97 -16.80
C GLU A 14 13.33 1.76 -15.63
N PRO A 15 12.58 2.56 -14.84
CA PRO A 15 13.17 3.27 -13.69
C PRO A 15 13.72 2.37 -12.57
N PHE A 16 13.46 1.07 -12.60
CA PHE A 16 13.92 0.10 -11.60
C PHE A 16 15.07 -0.79 -12.10
N ILE A 17 15.52 -0.58 -13.34
CA ILE A 17 16.71 -1.23 -13.90
C ILE A 17 17.92 -0.38 -13.50
N GLU A 18 19.06 -1.02 -13.24
CA GLU A 18 20.32 -0.34 -12.92
C GLU A 18 20.69 0.67 -14.03
N ASP A 19 21.14 1.87 -13.64
CA ASP A 19 21.36 3.00 -14.56
C ASP A 19 22.41 2.70 -15.65
N ASP A 20 23.30 1.74 -15.42
CA ASP A 20 24.34 1.31 -16.36
C ASP A 20 23.90 0.19 -17.31
N VAL A 21 22.68 -0.32 -17.18
CA VAL A 21 22.13 -1.39 -18.02
C VAL A 21 20.99 -0.87 -18.91
N PRO A 22 21.17 -0.81 -20.25
CA PRO A 22 20.10 -0.44 -21.16
C PRO A 22 18.88 -1.37 -21.03
N PHE A 23 17.67 -0.80 -21.09
CA PHE A 23 16.41 -1.55 -20.95
C PHE A 23 16.31 -2.78 -21.86
N ASP A 24 16.71 -2.63 -23.13
CA ASP A 24 16.62 -3.70 -24.11
C ASP A 24 17.63 -4.82 -23.82
N GLU A 25 18.81 -4.49 -23.30
CA GLU A 25 19.84 -5.44 -22.86
C GLU A 25 19.38 -6.20 -21.61
N TYR A 26 18.80 -5.48 -20.64
CA TYR A 26 18.18 -6.07 -19.46
C TYR A 26 17.11 -7.11 -19.85
N CYS A 27 16.18 -6.73 -20.75
CA CYS A 27 15.12 -7.63 -21.19
C CYS A 27 15.66 -8.87 -21.89
N GLN A 28 16.67 -8.72 -22.76
CA GLN A 28 17.32 -9.87 -23.42
C GLN A 28 18.01 -10.80 -22.41
N SER A 29 18.70 -10.23 -21.43
CA SER A 29 19.33 -11.00 -20.34
C SER A 29 18.30 -11.78 -19.53
N MET A 30 17.18 -11.15 -19.16
CA MET A 30 16.09 -11.81 -18.42
C MET A 30 15.34 -12.90 -19.21
N GLU A 31 15.42 -12.91 -20.54
CA GLU A 31 14.91 -14.02 -21.36
C GLU A 31 15.84 -15.24 -21.37
N THR A 32 17.07 -15.09 -20.89
CA THR A 32 18.05 -16.19 -20.84
C THR A 32 17.75 -17.13 -19.66
N ASP A 33 17.74 -18.43 -19.93
CA ASP A 33 17.50 -19.44 -18.90
C ASP A 33 18.63 -19.42 -17.84
N GLY A 34 18.24 -19.57 -16.57
CA GLY A 34 19.15 -19.45 -15.44
C GLY A 34 19.48 -18.01 -15.01
N THR A 35 18.98 -16.98 -15.70
CA THR A 35 19.09 -15.59 -15.23
C THR A 35 18.21 -15.38 -14.00
N TRP A 36 18.77 -14.74 -12.97
CA TRP A 36 18.08 -14.53 -11.71
C TRP A 36 17.15 -13.32 -11.80
N ALA A 37 15.91 -13.55 -11.38
CA ALA A 37 14.87 -12.52 -11.29
C ALA A 37 14.85 -11.90 -9.88
N GLY A 38 14.41 -10.65 -9.78
CA GLY A 38 14.33 -9.91 -8.53
C GLY A 38 12.90 -9.47 -8.18
N HIS A 39 12.83 -8.44 -7.34
CA HIS A 39 11.56 -7.88 -6.87
C HIS A 39 10.72 -7.28 -8.01
N MET A 40 11.38 -6.66 -9.00
CA MET A 40 10.71 -6.08 -10.16
C MET A 40 9.94 -7.15 -10.96
N GLU A 41 10.55 -8.31 -11.18
CA GLU A 41 9.94 -9.42 -11.92
C GLU A 41 8.80 -10.04 -11.12
N LEU A 42 8.91 -10.08 -9.78
CA LEU A 42 7.81 -10.49 -8.92
C LEU A 42 6.61 -9.53 -9.02
N GLN A 43 6.85 -8.21 -9.11
CA GLN A 43 5.79 -7.23 -9.35
C GLN A 43 5.12 -7.45 -10.71
N ALA A 44 5.91 -7.61 -11.78
CA ALA A 44 5.38 -7.92 -13.10
C ALA A 44 4.62 -9.26 -13.12
N ALA A 45 5.16 -10.30 -12.49
CA ALA A 45 4.53 -11.61 -12.39
C ALA A 45 3.20 -11.55 -11.63
N SER A 46 3.13 -10.77 -10.56
CA SER A 46 1.89 -10.54 -9.79
C SER A 46 0.79 -9.97 -10.69
N LEU A 47 1.10 -8.93 -11.47
CA LEU A 47 0.16 -8.29 -12.39
C LEU A 47 -0.32 -9.26 -13.48
N VAL A 48 0.62 -9.95 -14.13
CA VAL A 48 0.30 -10.86 -15.25
C VAL A 48 -0.53 -12.05 -14.79
N THR A 49 -0.20 -12.64 -13.64
CA THR A 49 -0.90 -13.82 -13.10
C THR A 49 -2.14 -13.48 -12.30
N HIS A 50 -2.48 -12.19 -12.17
CA HIS A 50 -3.61 -11.69 -11.39
C HIS A 50 -3.62 -12.25 -9.95
N SER A 51 -2.43 -12.30 -9.33
CA SER A 51 -2.23 -12.88 -8.01
C SER A 51 -1.34 -11.97 -7.18
N ASN A 52 -1.75 -11.68 -5.95
CA ASN A 52 -0.88 -11.02 -4.96
C ASN A 52 0.24 -11.96 -4.52
N ILE A 53 1.31 -11.41 -3.95
CA ILE A 53 2.44 -12.19 -3.44
C ILE A 53 2.76 -11.77 -2.00
N CYS A 54 2.87 -12.75 -1.11
CA CYS A 54 3.38 -12.60 0.25
C CYS A 54 4.77 -13.23 0.34
N ILE A 55 5.77 -12.46 0.75
CA ILE A 55 7.17 -12.89 0.86
C ILE A 55 7.53 -12.99 2.33
N HIS A 56 7.86 -14.20 2.76
CA HIS A 56 8.29 -14.56 4.11
C HIS A 56 9.81 -14.45 4.21
N ARG A 57 10.30 -13.81 5.27
CA ARG A 57 11.72 -13.66 5.55
C ARG A 57 12.02 -14.04 6.99
N HIS A 58 13.14 -14.73 7.22
CA HIS A 58 13.54 -15.13 8.56
C HIS A 58 13.76 -13.91 9.46
N MET A 59 13.14 -13.93 10.64
CA MET A 59 13.22 -12.86 11.66
C MET A 59 12.95 -11.44 11.14
N SER A 60 12.18 -11.30 10.07
CA SER A 60 11.85 -10.02 9.45
C SER A 60 10.35 -9.94 9.18
N PRO A 61 9.78 -8.72 9.08
CA PRO A 61 8.40 -8.56 8.63
C PRO A 61 8.17 -9.21 7.25
N ARG A 62 6.95 -9.71 7.04
CA ARG A 62 6.51 -10.19 5.73
C ARG A 62 6.37 -9.01 4.77
N TRP A 63 6.75 -9.20 3.53
CA TRP A 63 6.53 -8.23 2.46
C TRP A 63 5.34 -8.62 1.61
N TYR A 64 4.66 -7.62 1.05
CA TYR A 64 3.48 -7.81 0.23
C TYR A 64 3.63 -7.08 -1.09
N ILE A 65 3.40 -7.82 -2.16
CA ILE A 65 3.06 -7.26 -3.46
C ILE A 65 1.54 -7.42 -3.58
N ARG A 66 0.82 -6.32 -3.36
CA ARG A 66 -0.64 -6.26 -3.32
C ARG A 66 -1.17 -5.37 -4.44
N ASN A 67 -1.46 -5.97 -5.58
CA ASN A 67 -2.04 -5.31 -6.74
C ASN A 67 -3.57 -5.42 -6.79
N PHE A 68 -4.15 -6.35 -6.01
CA PHE A 68 -5.58 -6.69 -6.05
C PHE A 68 -6.18 -6.74 -4.65
N ASP A 69 -7.26 -6.01 -4.40
CA ASP A 69 -7.89 -5.86 -3.07
C ASP A 69 -9.28 -6.50 -2.95
N TYR A 70 -9.74 -7.19 -3.99
CA TYR A 70 -11.01 -7.93 -3.96
C TYR A 70 -10.91 -9.22 -3.13
N HIS A 71 -12.03 -9.66 -2.56
CA HIS A 71 -12.11 -10.77 -1.59
C HIS A 71 -11.54 -12.11 -2.11
N GLU A 72 -11.59 -12.33 -3.43
CA GLU A 72 -11.18 -13.57 -4.09
C GLU A 72 -9.75 -13.47 -4.68
N ALA A 73 -9.04 -12.37 -4.45
CA ALA A 73 -7.70 -12.17 -4.97
C ALA A 73 -6.77 -13.27 -4.43
N ARG A 74 -6.18 -14.04 -5.35
CA ARG A 74 -5.26 -15.12 -4.98
C ARG A 74 -3.99 -14.53 -4.36
N MET A 75 -3.42 -15.23 -3.40
CA MET A 75 -2.14 -14.88 -2.81
C MET A 75 -1.17 -16.06 -2.94
N ILE A 76 -0.04 -15.81 -3.60
CA ILE A 76 1.09 -16.72 -3.71
C ILE A 76 2.02 -16.44 -2.53
N HIS A 77 2.57 -17.49 -1.92
CA HIS A 77 3.47 -17.35 -0.79
C HIS A 77 4.88 -17.81 -1.20
N LEU A 78 5.85 -16.94 -1.01
CA LEU A 78 7.26 -17.19 -1.26
C LEU A 78 8.06 -17.03 0.03
N SER A 79 9.16 -17.75 0.19
CA SER A 79 10.15 -17.49 1.22
C SER A 79 11.45 -17.03 0.57
N TYR A 80 12.03 -15.96 1.09
CA TYR A 80 13.26 -15.37 0.56
C TYR A 80 14.44 -15.62 1.50
N HIS A 81 15.53 -16.13 0.95
CA HIS A 81 16.72 -16.60 1.64
C HIS A 81 17.99 -16.09 0.97
N ASP A 82 19.05 -15.97 1.75
CA ASP A 82 20.43 -15.79 1.29
C ASP A 82 20.70 -14.62 0.33
N GLY A 83 19.81 -13.61 0.31
CA GLY A 83 20.00 -12.38 -0.44
C GLY A 83 19.59 -12.41 -1.91
N GLU A 84 19.10 -13.54 -2.41
CA GLU A 84 18.71 -13.68 -3.82
C GLU A 84 17.78 -14.88 -4.11
N HIS A 85 17.65 -15.83 -3.18
CA HIS A 85 16.95 -17.09 -3.44
C HIS A 85 15.49 -17.08 -2.96
N TYR A 86 14.57 -17.51 -3.82
CA TYR A 86 13.14 -17.65 -3.50
C TYR A 86 12.69 -19.11 -3.55
N ASN A 87 11.85 -19.51 -2.60
CA ASN A 87 11.19 -20.82 -2.56
C ASN A 87 9.68 -20.68 -2.45
N GLY A 88 8.94 -21.61 -3.04
CA GLY A 88 7.49 -21.71 -2.86
C GLY A 88 7.13 -22.16 -1.45
N VAL A 89 6.15 -21.51 -0.83
CA VAL A 89 5.63 -21.89 0.49
C VAL A 89 4.25 -22.49 0.33
N ARG A 90 4.07 -23.70 0.87
CA ARG A 90 2.78 -24.40 0.91
C ARG A 90 2.42 -24.74 2.36
N LEU A 91 1.14 -24.99 2.60
CA LEU A 91 0.71 -25.51 3.91
C LEU A 91 1.32 -26.89 4.16
N LYS A 92 1.59 -27.20 5.43
CA LYS A 92 2.07 -28.52 5.82
C LYS A 92 1.08 -29.63 5.44
N GLU A 93 -0.20 -29.30 5.42
CA GLU A 93 -1.31 -30.19 5.07
C GLU A 93 -1.66 -30.14 3.56
N ASP A 94 -0.84 -29.48 2.74
CA ASP A 94 -0.99 -29.49 1.28
C ASP A 94 -0.53 -30.84 0.71
N SER A 95 -1.31 -31.42 -0.20
CA SER A 95 -0.97 -32.70 -0.84
C SER A 95 0.22 -32.59 -1.80
N CYS A 96 0.68 -31.37 -2.09
CA CYS A 96 1.68 -31.01 -3.09
C CYS A 96 1.28 -31.36 -4.53
N ILE A 97 0.06 -31.86 -4.76
CA ILE A 97 -0.46 -32.26 -6.07
C ILE A 97 -1.38 -31.15 -6.57
N GLY A 98 -1.07 -30.60 -7.74
CA GLY A 98 -1.85 -29.51 -8.35
C GLY A 98 -1.65 -28.17 -7.65
N SER A 99 -2.69 -27.33 -7.69
CA SER A 99 -2.66 -25.97 -7.13
C SER A 99 -2.42 -25.98 -5.63
N ALA A 100 -1.65 -25.01 -5.13
CA ALA A 100 -1.44 -24.83 -3.70
C ALA A 100 -2.77 -24.47 -3.00
N ARG A 101 -2.97 -25.01 -1.80
CA ARG A 101 -4.06 -24.63 -0.91
C ARG A 101 -3.87 -23.18 -0.46
N PRO A 102 -4.94 -22.37 -0.38
CA PRO A 102 -4.83 -21.01 0.12
C PRO A 102 -4.27 -20.97 1.55
N ILE A 103 -3.30 -20.09 1.79
CA ILE A 103 -2.75 -19.83 3.12
C ILE A 103 -3.44 -18.59 3.68
N ILE A 104 -4.15 -18.74 4.81
CA ILE A 104 -4.82 -17.63 5.49
C ILE A 104 -3.98 -17.25 6.71
N ILE A 105 -3.39 -16.05 6.67
CA ILE A 105 -2.67 -15.50 7.82
C ILE A 105 -3.65 -14.69 8.67
N LYS A 106 -3.97 -15.20 9.87
CA LYS A 106 -5.00 -14.64 10.75
C LYS A 106 -4.79 -13.14 11.03
N ALA A 107 -3.57 -12.74 11.35
CA ALA A 107 -3.24 -11.34 11.62
C ALA A 107 -3.61 -10.40 10.45
N ASP A 108 -3.47 -10.85 9.21
CA ASP A 108 -3.80 -10.05 8.02
C ASP A 108 -5.31 -9.99 7.80
N ALA A 109 -6.02 -11.07 8.11
CA ALA A 109 -7.47 -11.14 8.05
C ALA A 109 -8.11 -10.20 9.08
N ASP A 110 -7.55 -10.12 10.28
CA ASP A 110 -8.03 -9.23 11.34
C ASP A 110 -7.82 -7.75 10.97
N ILE A 111 -6.66 -7.40 10.40
CA ILE A 111 -6.40 -6.05 9.86
C ILE A 111 -7.40 -5.71 8.74
N SER A 112 -7.66 -6.67 7.85
CA SER A 112 -8.59 -6.48 6.74
C SER A 112 -10.03 -6.28 7.26
N ALA A 113 -10.46 -7.07 8.24
CA ALA A 113 -11.77 -6.92 8.88
C ALA A 113 -11.92 -5.58 9.63
N ALA A 114 -10.88 -5.14 10.35
CA ALA A 114 -10.87 -3.84 11.01
C ALA A 114 -10.91 -2.69 9.98
N SER A 115 -10.19 -2.81 8.86
CA SER A 115 -10.22 -1.83 7.76
C SER A 115 -11.58 -1.79 7.03
N ILE A 116 -12.28 -2.93 6.96
CA ILE A 116 -13.64 -2.99 6.39
C ILE A 116 -14.63 -2.38 7.37
N GLN A 117 -14.47 -2.58 8.69
CA GLN A 117 -15.29 -1.89 9.69
C GLN A 117 -15.10 -0.38 9.63
N SER A 118 -13.86 0.10 9.53
CA SER A 118 -13.59 1.54 9.34
C SER A 118 -14.17 2.03 8.01
N LYS A 119 -13.92 1.35 6.88
CA LYS A 119 -14.52 1.71 5.58
C LYS A 119 -16.04 1.61 5.54
N THR A 120 -16.68 0.73 6.31
CA THR A 120 -18.15 0.59 6.40
C THR A 120 -18.75 1.71 7.25
N VAL A 121 -18.07 2.14 8.30
CA VAL A 121 -18.41 3.37 9.04
C VAL A 121 -18.26 4.58 8.12
N THR A 122 -17.21 4.65 7.30
CA THR A 122 -17.02 5.73 6.31
C THR A 122 -18.01 5.65 5.13
N SER A 123 -18.40 4.46 4.67
CA SER A 123 -19.33 4.30 3.53
C SER A 123 -20.79 4.53 3.93
N LYS A 124 -21.18 4.27 5.18
CA LYS A 124 -22.47 4.73 5.74
C LYS A 124 -22.55 6.26 5.83
N LEU A 125 -21.41 6.96 5.90
CA LEU A 125 -21.36 8.43 5.90
C LEU A 125 -21.33 9.03 4.48
N LYS A 126 -20.91 8.29 3.46
CA LYS A 126 -20.89 8.75 2.05
C LYS A 126 -22.27 8.80 1.35
N GLY A 127 -23.35 8.63 2.11
CA GLY A 127 -24.74 8.80 1.64
C GLY A 127 -25.45 10.05 2.16
N ALA A 128 -24.81 10.88 2.99
CA ALA A 128 -25.39 12.12 3.48
C ALA A 128 -24.40 13.26 3.30
N ALA A 129 -24.73 14.18 2.40
CA ALA A 129 -24.04 15.45 2.28
C ALA A 129 -23.99 16.14 3.66
N GLY A 130 -22.78 16.57 4.07
CA GLY A 130 -22.58 17.64 5.05
C GLY A 130 -22.98 17.39 6.50
N ILE A 131 -22.52 16.31 7.13
CA ILE A 131 -22.54 16.22 8.60
C ILE A 131 -21.12 16.03 9.11
N ILE A 132 -20.54 17.13 9.58
CA ILE A 132 -19.29 17.10 10.35
C ILE A 132 -19.59 16.34 11.63
N ASN A 133 -18.93 15.19 11.81
CA ASN A 133 -19.09 14.42 13.03
C ASN A 133 -18.32 15.12 14.17
N ALA A 134 -18.93 15.27 15.34
CA ALA A 134 -18.29 15.78 16.55
C ALA A 134 -16.99 15.01 16.92
N GLY A 135 -16.86 13.76 16.48
CA GLY A 135 -15.62 12.98 16.59
C GLY A 135 -14.46 13.52 15.73
N SER A 136 -14.75 13.99 14.51
CA SER A 136 -13.74 14.56 13.61
C SER A 136 -13.20 15.89 14.14
N ILE A 137 -14.09 16.74 14.68
CA ILE A 137 -13.71 18.01 15.31
C ILE A 137 -12.72 17.76 16.46
N LYS A 138 -12.99 16.79 17.34
CA LYS A 138 -12.09 16.46 18.46
C LYS A 138 -10.72 15.97 18.00
N LEU A 139 -10.67 15.16 16.94
CA LEU A 139 -9.40 14.66 16.38
C LEU A 139 -8.57 15.80 15.80
N VAL A 140 -9.20 16.70 15.03
CA VAL A 140 -8.52 17.86 14.46
C VAL A 140 -8.03 18.82 15.55
N MET A 141 -8.83 19.11 16.58
CA MET A 141 -8.42 19.94 17.72
C MET A 141 -7.21 19.33 18.46
N ALA A 142 -7.23 18.01 18.69
CA ALA A 142 -6.12 17.33 19.35
C ALA A 142 -4.83 17.29 18.50
N GLY A 143 -4.95 17.12 17.18
CA GLY A 143 -3.81 17.03 16.26
C GLY A 143 -3.20 18.38 15.87
N SER A 144 -4.04 19.41 15.75
CA SER A 144 -3.60 20.77 15.36
C SER A 144 -3.29 21.68 16.54
N GLY A 145 -3.69 21.31 17.77
CA GLY A 145 -3.62 22.19 18.94
C GLY A 145 -4.59 23.38 18.89
N CYS A 146 -5.48 23.46 17.89
CA CYS A 146 -6.44 24.55 17.76
C CYS A 146 -7.60 24.37 18.76
N GLU A 147 -7.80 25.32 19.66
CA GLU A 147 -8.90 25.31 20.64
C GLU A 147 -10.20 25.93 20.09
N ASN A 148 -10.16 26.59 18.91
CA ASN A 148 -11.32 27.22 18.30
C ASN A 148 -12.13 26.20 17.46
N SER A 149 -13.20 25.68 18.05
CA SER A 149 -14.06 24.68 17.41
C SER A 149 -14.77 25.19 16.15
N GLU A 150 -15.11 26.48 16.06
CA GLU A 150 -15.78 27.06 14.89
C GLU A 150 -14.84 27.09 13.68
N LYS A 151 -13.57 27.44 13.92
CA LYS A 151 -12.51 27.45 12.89
C LYS A 151 -12.19 26.03 12.40
N VAL A 152 -12.14 25.07 13.32
CA VAL A 152 -11.94 23.64 12.99
C VAL A 152 -13.09 23.11 12.15
N GLU A 153 -14.31 23.52 12.46
CA GLU A 153 -15.52 23.14 11.73
C GLU A 153 -15.49 23.69 10.28
N GLU A 154 -15.13 24.97 10.13
CA GLU A 154 -14.98 25.61 8.82
C GLU A 154 -13.90 24.95 7.95
N VAL A 155 -12.72 24.69 8.51
CA VAL A 155 -11.63 24.01 7.79
C VAL A 155 -12.02 22.59 7.40
N LEU A 156 -12.69 21.85 8.29
CA LEU A 156 -13.20 20.51 7.98
C LEU A 156 -14.22 20.54 6.83
N LEU A 157 -15.06 21.57 6.74
CA LEU A 157 -15.94 21.74 5.58
C LEU A 157 -15.15 22.02 4.30
N GLN A 158 -14.14 22.89 4.39
CA GLN A 158 -13.33 23.30 3.25
C GLN A 158 -12.55 22.13 2.63
N VAL A 159 -12.05 21.21 3.45
CA VAL A 159 -11.31 20.02 3.00
C VAL A 159 -12.21 18.78 2.81
N GLY A 160 -13.53 18.95 2.78
CA GLY A 160 -14.47 17.87 2.50
C GLY A 160 -14.54 16.78 3.59
N GLY A 161 -14.21 17.12 4.83
CA GLY A 161 -14.25 16.23 6.00
C GLY A 161 -12.99 15.40 6.21
N ASP A 162 -11.91 15.68 5.47
CA ASP A 162 -10.61 15.04 5.67
C ASP A 162 -9.92 15.59 6.93
N VAL A 163 -9.73 14.72 7.93
CA VAL A 163 -9.15 15.08 9.23
C VAL A 163 -7.66 15.41 9.12
N ASP A 164 -6.91 14.65 8.32
CA ASP A 164 -5.47 14.82 8.20
C ASP A 164 -5.14 16.10 7.44
N ALA A 165 -5.89 16.38 6.36
CA ALA A 165 -5.77 17.64 5.61
C ALA A 165 -6.16 18.86 6.46
N ALA A 166 -7.18 18.75 7.32
CA ALA A 166 -7.58 19.83 8.22
C ALA A 166 -6.53 20.12 9.30
N ILE A 167 -5.87 19.08 9.84
CA ILE A 167 -4.78 19.22 10.82
C ILE A 167 -3.60 19.95 10.19
N GLU A 168 -3.16 19.54 9.00
CA GLU A 168 -2.05 20.16 8.29
C GLU A 168 -2.33 21.64 7.98
N PHE A 169 -3.54 21.95 7.51
CA PHE A 169 -3.97 23.32 7.21
C PHE A 169 -3.90 24.23 8.45
N LEU A 170 -4.43 23.76 9.59
CA LEU A 170 -4.44 24.54 10.84
C LEU A 170 -3.04 24.73 11.44
N ILE A 171 -2.16 23.72 11.34
CA ILE A 171 -0.77 23.84 11.78
C ILE A 171 -0.02 24.86 10.91
N ALA A 172 -0.23 24.83 9.59
CA ALA A 172 0.41 25.77 8.68
C ALA A 172 -0.01 27.22 8.94
N GLU A 173 -1.28 27.45 9.28
CA GLU A 173 -1.81 28.78 9.59
C GLU A 173 -1.30 29.32 10.93
N GLN A 174 -1.24 28.50 11.98
CA GLN A 174 -0.65 28.89 13.28
C GLN A 174 0.83 29.29 13.14
N GLY A 175 1.58 28.62 12.28
CA GLY A 175 2.98 28.97 11.97
C GLY A 175 3.14 30.37 11.34
N THR A 176 2.11 30.89 10.67
CA THR A 176 2.12 32.25 10.09
C THR A 176 1.71 33.34 11.09
N GLU A 177 0.87 33.02 12.07
CA GLU A 177 0.49 33.94 13.15
C GLU A 177 1.64 34.16 14.16
N GLU A 178 2.39 33.11 14.53
CA GLU A 178 3.54 33.23 15.44
C GLU A 178 4.70 34.06 14.85
N TYR A 179 4.83 34.15 13.53
CA TYR A 179 5.87 34.94 12.87
C TYR A 179 5.55 36.44 12.84
N SER A 180 4.28 36.81 12.96
CA SER A 180 3.83 38.21 12.89
C SER A 180 3.86 38.91 14.25
N VAL A 181 3.87 38.16 15.37
CA VAL A 181 3.91 38.73 16.74
C VAL A 181 5.34 39.04 17.20
N LYS A 182 6.38 38.43 16.62
CA LYS A 182 7.80 38.66 16.98
C LYS A 182 8.44 39.89 16.31
N LYS A 183 7.65 40.74 15.65
CA LYS A 183 8.16 41.90 14.89
C LYS A 183 7.59 43.25 15.36
N GLN A 184 7.25 43.38 16.64
CA GLN A 184 7.09 44.66 17.32
C GLN A 184 8.18 44.84 18.38
#